data_AF-A0A9D4K726-F1
#
_entry.id   AF-A0A9D4K726-F1
#
_cell.length_a   1.000
_cell.length_b   1.000
_cell.length_c   1.000
_cell.angle_alpha   90.00
_cell.angle_beta   90.00
_cell.angle_gamma   90.00
#
_symmetry.space_group_name_H-M   'P 1'
#
loop_
_entity.id
_entity.type
_entity.pdbx_description
1 polymer ?
#
loop_
_entity_poly.entity_id
_entity_poly.type
_entity_poly.pdbx_seq_one_letter_code
_entity_poly.pdbx_strand_id
1 'polypeptide(L)' 'MKIAMTAPVLTEVYHGQGPDCESNFTMRFMVPFALQANPPAPLDPTVFIDRQPAITVAVR' A
#
# COMPACT_ATOMS: atom_id res chain seq x y z
N MET A 1 6.36 18.06 6.60
CA MET A 1 4.97 18.10 6.11
C MET A 1 4.15 17.10 6.93
N LYS A 2 2.89 17.41 7.25
CA LYS A 2 1.97 16.48 7.94
C LYS A 2 0.87 16.05 6.98
N ILE A 3 0.50 14.77 6.98
CA ILE A 3 -0.55 14.19 6.14
C ILE A 3 -1.60 13.59 7.07
N ALA A 4 -2.88 13.82 6.79
CA ALA A 4 -3.96 13.23 7.57
C ALA A 4 -4.01 11.71 7.33
N MET A 5 -4.16 10.93 8.40
CA MET A 5 -4.35 9.48 8.30
C MET A 5 -5.69 9.16 7.64
N THR A 6 -5.70 8.10 6.83
CA THR A 6 -6.89 7.58 6.17
C THR A 6 -7.19 6.16 6.69
N ALA A 7 -8.41 5.71 6.43
CA ALA A 7 -8.82 4.33 6.66
C ALA A 7 -9.46 3.77 5.38
N PRO A 8 -9.34 2.46 5.11
CA PRO A 8 -8.57 1.47 5.86
C PRO A 8 -7.07 1.48 5.53
N VAL A 9 -6.28 0.74 6.31
CA VAL A 9 -4.92 0.30 5.92
C VAL A 9 -5.06 -1.07 5.27
N LEU A 10 -4.49 -1.24 4.07
CA LEU A 10 -4.52 -2.52 3.35
C LEU A 10 -3.20 -3.26 3.56
N THR A 11 -3.26 -4.58 3.67
CA THR A 11 -2.07 -5.44 3.61
C THR A 11 -2.24 -6.40 2.44
N GLU A 12 -1.39 -6.27 1.43
CA GLU A 12 -1.27 -7.24 0.36
C GLU A 12 -0.31 -8.35 0.77
N VAL A 13 -0.68 -9.59 0.50
CA VAL A 13 0.10 -10.77 0.85
C VAL A 13 0.42 -11.55 -0.40
N TYR A 14 1.72 -11.66 -0.71
CA TYR A 14 2.24 -12.55 -1.75
C TYR A 14 2.88 -13.75 -1.08
N HIS A 15 2.27 -14.93 -1.25
CA HIS A 15 2.79 -16.17 -0.70
C HIS A 15 4.07 -16.61 -1.40
N GLY A 16 4.99 -17.19 -0.62
CA GLY A 16 6.18 -17.86 -1.15
C GLY A 16 5.82 -19.06 -2.01
N GLN A 17 6.70 -19.44 -2.94
CA GLN A 17 6.44 -20.52 -3.91
C GLN A 17 6.47 -21.93 -3.29
N GLY A 18 7.10 -22.08 -2.12
CA GLY A 18 7.25 -23.35 -1.42
C GLY A 18 6.75 -23.28 0.03
N PRO A 19 6.61 -24.44 0.70
CA PRO A 19 6.07 -24.54 2.06
C PRO A 19 6.86 -23.75 3.11
N ASP A 20 8.18 -23.62 2.89
CA ASP A 20 9.10 -22.91 3.79
C ASP A 20 9.56 -21.55 3.21
N CYS A 21 9.04 -21.14 2.06
CA CYS A 21 9.40 -19.85 1.47
C CYS A 21 8.65 -18.71 2.18
N GLU A 22 9.38 -17.65 2.52
CA GLU A 22 8.80 -16.47 3.15
C GLU A 22 7.74 -15.81 2.26
N SER A 23 6.70 -15.27 2.90
CA SER A 23 5.68 -14.45 2.22
C SER A 23 6.08 -12.98 2.26
N ASN A 24 5.80 -12.27 1.18
CA ASN A 24 5.97 -10.82 1.14
C ASN A 24 4.67 -10.14 1.59
N PHE A 25 4.78 -9.24 2.56
CA PHE A 25 3.68 -8.43 3.07
C PHE A 25 3.92 -6.98 2.68
N THR A 26 2.98 -6.40 1.93
CA THR A 26 3.03 -5.00 1.52
C THR A 26 1.89 -4.24 2.18
N MET A 27 2.24 -3.38 3.14
CA MET A 27 1.29 -2.48 3.79
C MET A 27 1.08 -1.23 2.94
N ARG A 28 -0.18 -0.89 2.67
CA ARG A 28 -0.59 0.27 1.88
C ARG A 28 -1.43 1.22 2.72
N PHE A 29 -1.04 2.49 2.70
CA PHE A 29 -1.78 3.59 3.29
C PHE A 29 -2.36 4.44 2.16
N MET A 30 -3.68 4.66 2.18
CA MET A 30 -4.31 5.48 1.14
C MET A 30 -3.89 6.94 1.28
N VAL A 31 -3.30 7.50 0.24
CA VAL A 31 -3.02 8.95 0.18
C VAL A 31 -4.36 9.71 0.10
N PRO A 32 -4.61 10.75 0.93
CA PRO A 32 -5.82 11.56 0.83
C PRO A 32 -6.03 12.11 -0.58
N PHE A 33 -7.28 12.14 -1.06
CA PHE A 33 -7.61 12.56 -2.44
C PHE A 33 -6.97 13.89 -2.86
N ALA A 34 -6.92 14.87 -1.96
CA ALA A 34 -6.31 16.18 -2.20
C ALA A 34 -4.81 16.13 -2.57
N LEU A 35 -4.11 15.04 -2.22
CA LEU A 35 -2.68 14.86 -2.46
C LEU A 35 -2.38 13.80 -3.53
N GLN A 36 -3.38 13.06 -4.04
CA GLN A 36 -3.14 11.94 -4.97
C GLN A 36 -2.55 12.37 -6.32
N ALA A 37 -2.83 13.61 -6.77
CA ALA A 37 -2.26 14.14 -8.01
C ALA A 37 -0.72 14.29 -7.93
N ASN A 38 -0.21 14.70 -6.77
CA ASN A 38 1.22 14.89 -6.53
C ASN A 38 1.56 14.55 -5.07
N PRO A 39 1.68 13.25 -4.72
CA PRO A 39 1.98 12.84 -3.36
C PRO A 39 3.42 13.26 -2.99
N PRO A 40 3.67 13.63 -1.72
CA PRO A 40 5.01 13.95 -1.27
C PRO A 40 5.91 12.72 -1.37
N ALA A 41 7.16 12.94 -1.81
CA ALA A 41 8.15 11.87 -1.90
C ALA A 41 8.47 11.30 -0.51
N PRO A 42 8.49 9.96 -0.36
CA PRO A 42 8.94 9.33 0.88
C PRO A 42 10.44 9.58 1.10
N LEU A 43 10.82 9.68 2.37
CA LEU A 43 12.24 9.80 2.78
C LEU A 43 12.85 8.45 3.11
N ASP A 44 12.03 7.50 3.55
CA ASP A 44 12.45 6.12 3.84
C ASP A 44 12.52 5.33 2.52
N PRO A 45 13.67 4.73 2.18
CA PRO A 45 13.83 3.98 0.94
C PRO A 45 12.96 2.71 0.86
N THR A 46 12.42 2.23 1.97
CA THR A 46 11.51 1.09 2.01
C THR A 46 10.07 1.47 1.68
N VAL A 47 9.77 2.77 1.61
CA VAL A 47 8.44 3.31 1.30
C VAL A 47 8.45 3.85 -0.12
N PHE A 48 7.45 3.47 -0.91
CA PHE A 48 7.29 3.90 -2.30
C PHE A 48 5.86 4.30 -2.59
N ILE A 49 5.67 5.13 -3.63
CA ILE A 49 4.35 5.53 -4.09
C ILE A 49 3.82 4.44 -5.04
N ASP A 50 2.76 3.77 -4.63
CA ASP A 50 2.07 2.75 -5.42
C ASP A 50 0.82 3.35 -6.11
N ARG A 51 0.72 3.19 -7.44
CA ARG A 51 -0.45 3.59 -8.22
C ARG A 51 -1.30 2.35 -8.49
N GLN A 52 -2.11 2.00 -7.49
CA GLN A 52 -2.94 0.81 -7.55
C GLN A 52 -4.03 0.95 -8.65
N PRO A 53 -4.14 0.00 -9.58
CA PRO A 53 -5.18 0.01 -10.60
C PRO A 53 -6.56 -0.27 -9.98
N ALA A 54 -7.62 0.03 -10.73
CA ALA A 54 -8.96 -0.38 -10.35
C ALA A 54 -9.04 -1.91 -10.30
N ILE A 55 -9.57 -2.45 -9.19
CA ILE A 55 -9.74 -3.88 -8.96
C ILE A 55 -11.13 -4.15 -8.41
N THR A 56 -11.63 -5.36 -8.64
CA THR A 56 -12.84 -5.88 -8.00
C THR A 56 -12.44 -7.00 -7.05
N VAL A 57 -12.80 -6.87 -5.79
CA VAL A 57 -12.45 -7.83 -4.74
C VAL A 57 -13.71 -8.26 -4.00
N ALA A 58 -13.72 -9.52 -3.54
CA ALA A 58 -14.75 -9.98 -2.62
C ALA A 58 -14.40 -9.52 -1.20
N VAL A 59 -15.38 -8.94 -0.49
CA VAL A 59 -15.25 -8.51 0.91
C VAL A 59 -16.17 -9.39 1.76
N ARG A 60 -15.69 -9.82 2.91
CA ARG A 60 -16.44 -10.60 3.89
C ARG A 60 -16.82 -9.74 5.09
#